data_AF-A0AAD9IL18-F1
#
_entry.id   AF-A0AAD9IL18-F1
#
_cell.length_a   1.000
_cell.length_b   1.000
_cell.length_c   1.000
_cell.angle_alpha   90.00
_cell.angle_beta   90.00
_cell.angle_gamma   90.00
#
_symmetry.space_group_name_H-M   'P 1'
#
loop_
_entity.id
_entity.type
_entity.pdbx_description
1 polymer ?
#
loop_
_entity_poly.entity_id
_entity_poly.type
_entity_poly.pdbx_seq_one_letter_code
_entity_poly.pdbx_strand_id
1 'polypeptide(L)'
;MMLAVCQAQVAEPGSTPQTNITYMIELLQGAQLTVAGEELPPITICIPNNDAISALLQSFGVSIETALAALDANSLPAAIQERLNSLILYHVIPSGVLTPAELGAEGEVPTGLEGFTLQFNSEGTVITTPTGTSNVVASGESDGAAYLTIDAALLPAQFADIPQTTTADAQAILASLYQHHASPAAE
;
A
#
# COMPACT_ATOMS: atom_id res chain seq x y z
N MET A 1 2.19 -8.88 -6.34
CA MET A 1 0.90 -8.19 -6.46
C MET A 1 1.09 -6.67 -6.39
N MET A 2 1.29 -6.06 -5.21
CA MET A 2 1.52 -4.60 -5.08
C MET A 2 2.74 -4.11 -5.89
N LEU A 3 3.83 -4.89 -5.91
CA LEU A 3 5.01 -4.60 -6.72
C LEU A 3 4.70 -4.55 -8.23
N ALA A 4 3.83 -5.44 -8.73
CA ALA A 4 3.49 -5.51 -10.16
C ALA A 4 2.66 -4.29 -10.59
N VAL A 5 1.69 -3.88 -9.76
CA VAL A 5 0.93 -2.62 -9.96
C VAL A 5 1.87 -1.42 -10.01
N CYS A 6 2.81 -1.34 -9.06
CA CYS A 6 3.79 -0.25 -9.02
C CYS A 6 4.68 -0.25 -10.27
N GLN A 7 5.16 -1.42 -10.70
CA GLN A 7 6.00 -1.54 -11.89
C GLN A 7 5.27 -1.16 -13.18
N ALA A 8 3.98 -1.51 -13.31
CA ALA A 8 3.16 -1.13 -14.45
C ALA A 8 3.00 0.39 -14.59
N GLN A 9 2.86 1.11 -13.46
CA GLN A 9 2.72 2.58 -13.45
C GLN A 9 4.00 3.32 -13.88
N VAL A 10 5.18 2.77 -13.59
CA VAL A 10 6.46 3.36 -13.98
C VAL A 10 6.75 3.16 -15.48
N ALA A 11 6.07 2.21 -16.12
CA ALA A 11 6.20 1.95 -17.56
C ALA A 11 5.38 2.92 -18.43
N GLU A 12 4.46 3.70 -17.86
CA GLU A 12 3.60 4.61 -18.62
C GLU A 12 4.32 5.94 -18.97
N PRO A 13 4.39 6.33 -20.25
CA PRO A 13 5.05 7.57 -20.67
C PRO A 13 4.20 8.79 -20.26
N GLY A 14 4.47 9.33 -19.07
CA GLY A 14 3.76 10.49 -18.53
C GLY A 14 4.00 10.79 -17.05
N SER A 15 4.88 10.05 -16.37
CA SER A 15 5.12 10.20 -14.93
C SER A 15 5.56 11.63 -14.59
N THR A 16 4.67 12.36 -13.92
CA THR A 16 5.01 13.63 -13.28
C THR A 16 5.79 13.33 -11.98
N PRO A 17 6.57 14.28 -11.42
CA PRO A 17 7.25 14.06 -10.14
C PRO A 17 6.29 13.63 -9.01
N GLN A 18 5.02 14.04 -9.08
CA GLN A 18 3.98 13.72 -8.09
C GLN A 18 3.43 12.28 -8.23
N THR A 19 3.65 11.62 -9.37
CA THR A 19 3.27 10.21 -9.60
C THR A 19 4.48 9.28 -9.62
N ASN A 20 5.65 9.78 -9.24
CA ASN A 20 6.85 8.95 -9.14
C ASN A 20 6.77 8.09 -7.87
N ILE A 21 6.84 6.77 -8.05
CA ILE A 21 6.64 5.76 -6.98
C ILE A 21 7.82 4.77 -6.92
N THR A 22 8.97 5.10 -7.51
CA THR A 22 10.15 4.23 -7.51
C THR A 22 10.59 3.82 -6.10
N TYR A 23 10.49 4.71 -5.11
CA TYR A 23 10.83 4.36 -3.72
C TYR A 23 9.93 3.28 -3.14
N MET A 24 8.65 3.28 -3.52
CA MET A 24 7.73 2.22 -3.07
C MET A 24 8.10 0.86 -3.68
N ILE A 25 8.53 0.84 -4.94
CA ILE A 25 9.03 -0.38 -5.62
C ILE A 25 10.24 -0.94 -4.87
N GLU A 26 11.22 -0.09 -4.56
CA GLU A 26 12.45 -0.50 -3.86
C GLU A 26 12.14 -0.98 -2.44
N LEU A 27 11.23 -0.31 -1.71
CA LEU A 27 10.79 -0.75 -0.38
C LEU A 27 10.09 -2.11 -0.42
N LEU A 28 9.20 -2.34 -1.39
CA LEU A 28 8.49 -3.62 -1.53
C LEU A 28 9.43 -4.78 -1.89
N GLN A 29 10.43 -4.52 -2.73
CA GLN A 29 11.49 -5.48 -3.06
C GLN A 29 12.34 -5.79 -1.84
N GLY A 30 12.79 -4.77 -1.12
CA GLY A 30 13.56 -4.91 0.11
C GLY A 30 12.81 -5.64 1.23
N ALA A 31 11.50 -5.39 1.36
CA ALA A 31 10.63 -6.06 2.34
C ALA A 31 10.28 -7.51 1.95
N GLN A 32 10.71 -7.97 0.76
CA GLN A 32 10.39 -9.29 0.21
C GLN A 32 8.88 -9.57 0.13
N LEU A 33 8.06 -8.52 -0.01
CA LEU A 33 6.60 -8.64 -0.18
C LEU A 33 6.22 -8.87 -1.65
N THR A 34 6.89 -9.84 -2.25
CA THR A 34 6.65 -10.29 -3.61
C THR A 34 5.70 -11.49 -3.59
N VAL A 35 4.40 -11.24 -3.53
CA VAL A 35 3.43 -12.30 -3.87
C VAL A 35 3.43 -12.42 -5.40
N ALA A 36 4.02 -13.50 -5.91
CA ALA A 36 3.93 -13.87 -7.31
C ALA A 36 2.53 -14.42 -7.58
N GLY A 37 1.81 -13.78 -8.49
CA GLY A 37 0.53 -14.23 -9.03
C GLY A 37 0.53 -13.89 -10.51
N GLU A 38 -0.08 -14.77 -11.33
CA GLU A 38 -0.19 -14.54 -12.77
C GLU A 38 -1.25 -13.46 -13.10
N GLU A 39 -2.19 -13.23 -12.17
CA GLU A 39 -3.22 -12.19 -12.22
C GLU A 39 -3.35 -11.56 -10.83
N LEU A 40 -3.66 -10.26 -10.74
CA LEU A 40 -3.93 -9.62 -9.44
C LEU A 40 -5.41 -9.83 -9.06
N PRO A 41 -5.73 -10.05 -7.77
CA PRO A 41 -7.12 -10.03 -7.33
C PRO A 41 -7.69 -8.61 -7.45
N PRO A 42 -9.02 -8.48 -7.58
CA PRO A 42 -9.68 -7.18 -7.55
C PRO A 42 -9.56 -6.57 -6.16
N ILE A 43 -8.65 -5.61 -6.03
CA ILE A 43 -8.38 -4.85 -4.83
C ILE A 43 -8.04 -3.41 -5.21
N THR A 44 -8.03 -2.53 -4.22
CA THR A 44 -7.57 -1.16 -4.40
C THR A 44 -6.31 -0.93 -3.56
N ILE A 45 -5.30 -0.30 -4.14
CA ILE A 45 -4.00 -0.11 -3.48
C ILE A 45 -3.67 1.38 -3.41
N CYS A 46 -3.45 1.87 -2.20
CA CYS A 46 -2.91 3.21 -1.94
C CYS A 46 -1.39 3.20 -2.08
N ILE A 47 -0.85 3.95 -3.05
CA ILE A 47 0.58 3.98 -3.36
C ILE A 47 1.11 5.38 -3.03
N PRO A 48 1.84 5.55 -1.92
CA PRO A 48 2.51 6.81 -1.64
C PRO A 48 3.58 7.12 -2.70
N ASN A 49 3.62 8.36 -3.16
CA ASN A 49 4.67 8.83 -4.06
C ASN A 49 6.03 8.97 -3.34
N ASN A 50 7.09 9.24 -4.09
CA ASN A 50 8.44 9.35 -3.55
C ASN A 50 8.58 10.46 -2.49
N ASP A 51 7.84 11.57 -2.64
CA ASP A 51 7.85 12.67 -1.66
C ASP A 51 7.18 12.25 -0.36
N ALA A 52 6.03 11.57 -0.46
CA ALA A 52 5.30 10.98 0.65
C ALA A 52 6.15 9.98 1.46
N ILE A 53 6.85 9.08 0.76
CA ILE A 53 7.78 8.12 1.38
C ILE A 53 8.97 8.85 2.02
N SER A 54 9.53 9.85 1.34
CA SER A 54 10.65 10.62 1.89
C SER A 54 10.25 11.38 3.15
N ALA A 55 9.09 12.04 3.14
CA ALA A 55 8.53 12.74 4.28
C ALA A 55 8.25 11.79 5.45
N LEU A 56 7.69 10.61 5.15
CA LEU A 56 7.46 9.56 6.15
C LEU A 56 8.78 9.16 6.83
N LEU A 57 9.79 8.81 6.06
CA LEU A 57 11.09 8.37 6.60
C LEU A 57 11.78 9.50 7.38
N GLN A 58 11.72 10.74 6.87
CA GLN A 58 12.22 11.92 7.57
C GLN A 58 11.52 12.15 8.92
N SER A 59 10.22 11.86 9.01
CA SER A 59 9.49 11.90 10.29
C SER A 59 10.02 10.89 11.31
N PHE A 60 10.61 9.78 10.86
CA PHE A 60 11.31 8.82 11.71
C PHE A 60 12.81 9.15 11.89
N GLY A 61 13.30 10.22 11.29
CA GLY A 61 14.72 10.58 11.30
C GLY A 61 15.60 9.67 10.44
N VAL A 62 15.00 8.96 9.49
CA VAL A 62 15.68 8.02 8.59
C VAL A 62 15.69 8.59 7.17
N SER A 63 16.80 8.45 6.45
CA SER A 63 16.85 8.80 5.03
C SER A 63 16.50 7.59 4.16
N ILE A 64 15.94 7.81 2.97
CA ILE A 64 15.61 6.71 2.04
C ILE A 64 16.81 5.80 1.75
N GLU A 65 18.00 6.39 1.55
CA GLU A 65 19.24 5.64 1.34
C GLU A 65 19.57 4.73 2.53
N THR A 66 19.34 5.19 3.76
CA THR A 66 19.56 4.40 4.98
C THR A 66 18.53 3.28 5.11
N ALA A 67 17.26 3.57 4.82
CA ALA A 67 16.20 2.58 4.86
C ALA A 67 16.44 1.46 3.82
N LEU A 68 16.77 1.84 2.59
CA LEU A 68 17.08 0.90 1.51
C LEU A 68 18.35 0.10 1.81
N ALA A 69 19.42 0.72 2.31
CA ALA A 69 20.63 0.00 2.70
C ALA A 69 20.37 -1.00 3.83
N ALA A 70 19.50 -0.67 4.78
CA ALA A 70 19.13 -1.58 5.87
C ALA A 70 18.27 -2.75 5.37
N LEU A 71 17.39 -2.53 4.39
CA LEU A 71 16.61 -3.57 3.72
C LEU A 71 17.49 -4.50 2.87
N ASP A 72 18.37 -3.93 2.04
CA ASP A 72 19.29 -4.68 1.17
C ASP A 72 20.26 -5.55 1.99
N ALA A 73 20.80 -4.99 3.07
CA ALA A 73 21.67 -5.73 3.99
C ALA A 73 20.91 -6.69 4.92
N ASN A 74 19.58 -6.81 4.79
CA ASN A 74 18.70 -7.54 5.70
C ASN A 74 19.04 -7.28 7.19
N SER A 75 19.40 -6.04 7.48
CA SER A 75 19.93 -5.58 8.77
C SER A 75 18.89 -4.82 9.58
N LEU A 76 17.67 -4.70 9.05
CA LEU A 76 16.54 -4.19 9.81
C LEU A 76 16.23 -5.14 10.98
N PRO A 77 15.94 -4.61 12.18
CA PRO A 77 15.40 -5.42 13.25
C PRO A 77 14.10 -6.08 12.77
N ALA A 78 13.89 -7.35 13.13
CA ALA A 78 12.65 -8.07 12.80
C ALA A 78 11.40 -7.24 13.15
N ALA A 79 11.40 -6.59 14.32
CA ALA A 79 10.30 -5.74 14.75
C ALA A 79 10.01 -4.53 13.84
N ILE A 80 11.02 -3.99 13.16
CA ILE A 80 10.82 -2.89 12.20
C ILE A 80 10.32 -3.45 10.86
N GLN A 81 10.88 -4.56 10.42
CA GLN A 81 10.41 -5.24 9.21
C GLN A 81 8.95 -5.69 9.34
N GLU A 82 8.58 -6.27 10.49
CA GLU A 82 7.22 -6.71 10.76
C GLU A 82 6.23 -5.54 10.76
N ARG A 83 6.62 -4.41 11.36
CA ARG A 83 5.83 -3.17 11.31
C ARG A 83 5.71 -2.60 9.90
N LEU A 84 6.80 -2.64 9.12
CA LEU A 84 6.78 -2.21 7.73
C LEU A 84 5.78 -3.05 6.93
N ASN A 85 5.72 -4.37 7.14
CA ASN A 85 4.75 -5.23 6.50
C ASN A 85 3.31 -4.84 6.84
N SER A 86 3.02 -4.59 8.12
CA SER A 86 1.69 -4.15 8.57
C SER A 86 1.31 -2.79 7.99
N LEU A 87 2.27 -1.87 7.89
CA LEU A 87 2.06 -0.59 7.24
C LEU A 87 1.74 -0.75 5.76
N ILE A 88 2.40 -1.68 5.07
CA ILE A 88 2.12 -1.98 3.66
C ILE A 88 0.71 -2.58 3.51
N LEU A 89 0.29 -3.48 4.40
CA LEU A 89 -1.08 -4.01 4.42
C LEU A 89 -2.13 -2.93 4.70
N TYR A 90 -1.81 -1.92 5.50
CA TYR A 90 -2.69 -0.78 5.78
C TYR A 90 -2.97 0.08 4.52
N HIS A 91 -2.10 0.02 3.52
CA HIS A 91 -2.28 0.67 2.23
C HIS A 91 -3.07 -0.18 1.22
N VAL A 92 -3.44 -1.41 1.57
CA VAL A 92 -4.23 -2.30 0.72
C VAL A 92 -5.68 -2.23 1.17
N ILE A 93 -6.61 -2.05 0.23
CA ILE A 93 -8.06 -2.06 0.47
C ILE A 93 -8.61 -3.34 -0.16
N PRO A 94 -9.00 -4.33 0.65
CA PRO A 94 -9.49 -5.63 0.18
C PRO A 94 -10.98 -5.61 -0.22
N SER A 95 -11.46 -4.51 -0.81
CA SER A 95 -12.88 -4.27 -1.12
C SER A 95 -13.19 -4.28 -2.62
N GLY A 96 -12.32 -4.87 -3.45
CA GLY A 96 -12.48 -4.80 -4.90
C GLY A 96 -11.71 -3.66 -5.55
N VAL A 97 -11.86 -3.55 -6.87
CA VAL A 97 -11.40 -2.41 -7.68
C VAL A 97 -12.41 -1.29 -7.50
N LEU A 98 -12.08 -0.31 -6.66
CA LEU A 98 -12.95 0.81 -6.33
C LEU A 98 -12.40 2.11 -6.93
N THR A 99 -13.29 2.86 -7.57
CA THR A 99 -12.97 4.21 -8.03
C THR A 99 -13.01 5.21 -6.87
N PRO A 100 -12.35 6.39 -6.96
CA PRO A 100 -12.47 7.43 -5.93
C PRO A 100 -13.93 7.81 -5.64
N ALA A 101 -14.78 7.87 -6.66
CA ALA A 101 -16.20 8.15 -6.45
C ALA A 101 -16.90 7.08 -5.59
N GLU A 102 -16.56 5.80 -5.76
CA GLU A 102 -17.10 4.71 -4.95
C GLU A 102 -16.54 4.72 -3.53
N LEU A 103 -15.23 4.94 -3.37
CA LEU A 103 -14.60 5.08 -2.06
C LEU A 103 -15.22 6.23 -1.27
N GLY A 104 -15.52 7.35 -1.93
CA GLY A 104 -16.21 8.48 -1.30
C GLY A 104 -17.67 8.21 -0.97
N ALA A 105 -18.33 7.32 -1.71
CA ALA A 105 -19.69 6.88 -1.43
C ALA A 105 -19.76 5.90 -0.24
N GLU A 106 -18.77 5.01 -0.11
CA GLU A 106 -18.63 4.14 1.06
C GLU A 106 -18.24 4.94 2.31
N GLY A 107 -17.36 5.94 2.14
CA GLY A 107 -16.88 6.82 3.19
C GLY A 107 -15.85 6.11 4.08
N GLU A 108 -16.19 5.02 4.73
CA GLU A 108 -15.25 4.22 5.53
C GLU A 108 -15.02 2.87 4.87
N VAL A 109 -13.76 2.54 4.57
CA VAL A 109 -13.38 1.27 3.96
C VAL A 109 -12.38 0.49 4.82
N PRO A 110 -12.45 -0.85 4.84
CA PRO A 110 -11.48 -1.67 5.55
C PRO A 110 -10.12 -1.65 4.85
N THR A 111 -9.07 -1.97 5.60
CA THR A 111 -7.73 -2.22 5.05
C THR A 111 -7.37 -3.70 5.10
N GLY A 112 -6.30 -4.10 4.43
CA GLY A 112 -5.73 -5.44 4.49
C GLY A 112 -5.14 -5.75 5.87
N LEU A 113 -4.98 -4.74 6.73
CA LEU A 113 -4.65 -4.92 8.12
C LEU A 113 -5.96 -5.02 8.94
N GLU A 114 -6.24 -6.21 9.47
CA GLU A 114 -7.47 -6.48 10.21
C GLU A 114 -7.67 -5.49 11.38
N GLY A 115 -8.90 -4.96 11.51
CA GLY A 115 -9.25 -4.00 12.56
C GLY A 115 -8.90 -2.55 12.26
N PHE A 116 -8.35 -2.25 11.08
CA PHE A 116 -8.03 -0.89 10.65
C PHE A 116 -8.84 -0.46 9.42
N THR A 117 -9.34 0.77 9.45
CA THR A 117 -10.13 1.39 8.37
C THR A 117 -9.45 2.67 7.86
N LEU A 118 -9.85 3.08 6.65
CA LEU A 118 -9.52 4.35 6.03
C LEU A 118 -10.79 5.16 5.82
N GLN A 119 -10.76 6.43 6.21
CA GLN A 119 -11.88 7.34 6.03
C GLN A 119 -11.65 8.20 4.78
N PHE A 120 -12.48 8.06 3.78
CA PHE A 120 -12.53 8.89 2.58
C PHE A 120 -13.53 10.05 2.75
N ASN A 121 -13.24 11.18 2.11
CA ASN A 121 -14.22 12.26 1.93
C ASN A 121 -15.27 11.86 0.89
N SER A 122 -16.37 12.62 0.78
CA SER A 122 -17.46 12.30 -0.16
C SER A 122 -17.06 12.24 -1.65
N GLU A 123 -15.90 12.78 -2.02
CA GLU A 123 -15.35 12.73 -3.38
C GLU A 123 -14.34 11.58 -3.57
N GLY A 124 -13.93 10.92 -2.48
CA GLY A 124 -12.87 9.91 -2.40
C GLY A 124 -11.50 10.37 -2.87
N THR A 125 -11.26 11.67 -2.84
CA THR A 125 -9.99 12.32 -3.19
C THR A 125 -9.11 12.62 -1.98
N VAL A 126 -9.66 12.53 -0.78
CA VAL A 126 -8.94 12.77 0.48
C VAL A 126 -9.17 11.60 1.43
N ILE A 127 -8.07 11.05 1.92
CA ILE A 127 -8.01 9.98 2.91
C ILE A 127 -7.63 10.60 4.25
N THR A 128 -8.42 10.34 5.28
CA THR A 128 -8.17 10.79 6.65
C THR A 128 -7.80 9.58 7.49
N THR A 129 -6.66 9.68 8.16
CA THR A 129 -6.18 8.72 9.15
C THR A 129 -6.08 9.41 10.52
N PRO A 130 -5.87 8.67 11.62
CA PRO A 130 -5.68 9.30 12.92
C PRO A 130 -4.40 10.15 13.03
N THR A 131 -3.47 10.01 12.08
CA THR A 131 -2.17 10.72 12.06
C THR A 131 -2.15 11.90 11.10
N GLY A 132 -3.11 12.01 10.18
CA GLY A 132 -3.16 13.10 9.22
C GLY A 132 -4.11 12.84 8.06
N THR A 133 -3.94 13.61 6.99
CA THR A 133 -4.72 13.51 5.77
C THR A 133 -3.80 13.33 4.56
N SER A 134 -4.21 12.50 3.62
CA SER A 134 -3.51 12.24 2.36
C SER A 134 -4.44 12.51 1.19
N ASN A 135 -3.96 13.17 0.15
CA ASN A 135 -4.74 13.46 -1.05
C ASN A 135 -4.39 12.45 -2.15
N VAL A 136 -5.41 12.00 -2.87
CA VAL A 136 -5.26 11.19 -4.08
C VAL A 136 -4.86 12.11 -5.22
N VAL A 137 -3.61 11.96 -5.68
CA VAL A 137 -3.04 12.76 -6.78
C VAL A 137 -3.18 12.09 -8.14
N ALA A 138 -3.34 10.77 -8.15
CA ALA A 138 -3.67 10.00 -9.34
C ALA A 138 -4.43 8.73 -8.95
N SER A 139 -5.22 8.19 -9.88
CA SER A 139 -5.92 6.93 -9.69
C SER A 139 -6.09 6.22 -11.03
N GLY A 140 -6.11 4.91 -11.02
CA GLY A 140 -6.34 4.11 -12.22
C GLY A 140 -6.52 2.65 -11.89
N GLU A 141 -6.54 1.82 -12.92
CA GLU A 141 -6.58 0.37 -12.81
C GLU A 141 -5.38 -0.20 -13.56
N SER A 142 -4.76 -1.22 -12.99
CA SER A 142 -3.65 -1.95 -13.60
C SER A 142 -3.78 -3.42 -13.28
N ASP A 143 -3.79 -4.25 -14.32
CA ASP A 143 -3.73 -5.72 -14.22
C ASP A 143 -4.81 -6.31 -13.28
N GLY A 144 -6.02 -5.73 -13.29
CA GLY A 144 -7.16 -6.18 -12.47
C GLY A 144 -7.21 -5.61 -11.04
N ALA A 145 -6.30 -4.70 -10.68
CA ALA A 145 -6.32 -3.98 -9.39
C ALA A 145 -6.43 -2.47 -9.60
N ALA A 146 -7.21 -1.78 -8.77
CA ALA A 146 -7.21 -0.32 -8.71
C ALA A 146 -5.99 0.18 -7.94
N TYR A 147 -5.53 1.36 -8.30
CA TYR A 147 -4.49 2.08 -7.59
C TYR A 147 -4.87 3.53 -7.33
N LEU A 148 -4.40 4.05 -6.21
CA LEU A 148 -4.55 5.44 -5.77
C LEU A 148 -3.16 5.95 -5.42
N THR A 149 -2.57 6.80 -6.25
CA THR A 149 -1.34 7.48 -5.89
C THR A 149 -1.67 8.60 -4.91
N ILE A 150 -0.99 8.65 -3.77
CA ILE A 150 -1.22 9.62 -2.71
C ILE A 150 0.02 10.46 -2.41
N ASP A 151 -0.18 11.71 -1.95
CA ASP A 151 0.91 12.63 -1.61
C ASP A 151 1.46 12.50 -0.19
N ALA A 152 0.80 11.72 0.67
CA ALA A 152 1.27 11.44 2.03
C ALA A 152 1.03 9.97 2.39
N ALA A 153 2.01 9.31 3.00
CA ALA A 153 1.88 7.91 3.39
C ALA A 153 0.86 7.73 4.52
N LEU A 154 0.04 6.68 4.43
CA LEU A 154 -1.01 6.40 5.40
C LEU A 154 -0.39 5.75 6.63
N LEU A 155 -0.53 6.41 7.78
CA LEU A 155 -0.13 5.86 9.06
C LEU A 155 -1.36 5.67 9.96
N PRO A 156 -1.52 4.49 10.57
CA PRO A 156 -2.46 4.31 11.66
C PRO A 156 -1.97 5.07 12.90
N ALA A 157 -2.83 5.20 13.92
CA ALA A 157 -2.65 6.09 15.07
C ALA A 157 -1.22 6.20 15.61
N GLN A 158 -0.52 5.08 15.82
CA GLN A 158 0.90 5.12 16.14
C GLN A 158 1.63 3.97 15.47
N PHE A 159 2.67 4.26 14.68
CA PHE A 159 3.51 3.22 14.04
C PHE A 159 4.14 2.25 15.06
N ALA A 160 4.43 2.72 16.27
CA ALA A 160 4.97 1.86 17.33
C ALA A 160 3.96 0.82 17.85
N ASP A 161 2.67 1.11 17.71
CA ASP A 161 1.54 0.37 18.28
C ASP A 161 0.85 -0.56 17.26
N ILE A 162 1.25 -0.47 15.98
CA ILE A 162 0.70 -1.38 14.97
C ILE A 162 1.11 -2.82 15.27
N PRO A 163 0.24 -3.80 14.97
CA PRO A 163 0.60 -5.20 15.08
C PRO A 163 1.89 -5.46 14.29
N GLN A 164 2.73 -6.36 14.80
CA GLN A 164 3.92 -6.82 14.08
C GLN A 164 3.50 -7.99 13.19
N THR A 165 3.39 -7.76 11.88
CA THR A 165 3.04 -8.82 10.93
C THR A 165 4.30 -9.40 10.30
N THR A 166 4.55 -10.70 10.50
CA THR A 166 5.68 -11.37 9.85
C THR A 166 5.56 -11.30 8.33
N THR A 167 6.68 -11.37 7.61
CA THR A 167 6.65 -11.39 6.14
C THR A 167 5.82 -12.57 5.62
N ALA A 168 5.84 -13.71 6.32
CA ALA A 168 5.03 -14.88 5.99
C ALA A 168 3.53 -14.62 6.20
N ASP A 169 3.12 -14.00 7.32
CA ASP A 169 1.73 -13.61 7.55
C ASP A 169 1.25 -12.58 6.55
N ALA A 170 2.06 -11.56 6.25
CA ALA A 170 1.69 -10.54 5.27
C ALA A 170 1.50 -11.16 3.88
N GLN A 171 2.39 -12.07 3.47
CA GLN A 171 2.22 -12.85 2.25
C GLN A 171 0.98 -13.74 2.29
N ALA A 172 0.67 -14.37 3.43
CA ALA A 172 -0.51 -15.21 3.58
C ALA A 172 -1.81 -14.40 3.51
N ILE A 173 -1.86 -13.20 4.11
CA ILE A 173 -2.99 -12.27 4.02
C ILE A 173 -3.19 -11.86 2.56
N LEU A 174 -2.13 -11.38 1.91
CA LEU A 174 -2.17 -11.00 0.49
C LEU A 174 -2.58 -12.18 -0.42
N ALA A 175 -2.12 -13.39 -0.13
CA ALA A 175 -2.51 -14.61 -0.84
C ALA A 175 -3.97 -15.01 -0.54
N SER A 176 -4.48 -14.73 0.65
CA SER A 176 -5.89 -15.00 1.00
C SER A 176 -6.84 -14.05 0.27
N LEU A 177 -6.43 -12.79 0.04
CA LEU A 177 -7.15 -11.86 -0.84
C LEU A 177 -7.26 -12.41 -2.27
N TYR A 178 -6.25 -13.13 -2.72
CA TYR A 178 -6.29 -13.85 -4.00
C TYR A 178 -7.26 -15.05 -3.97
N GLN A 179 -7.22 -15.86 -2.92
CA GLN A 179 -8.10 -17.05 -2.83
C GLN A 179 -9.57 -16.70 -2.63
N HIS A 180 -9.89 -15.57 -2.01
CA HIS A 180 -11.28 -15.11 -1.90
C HIS A 180 -11.90 -14.80 -3.27
N HIS A 181 -11.07 -14.43 -4.26
CA HIS A 181 -11.51 -14.24 -5.65
C HIS A 181 -11.53 -15.55 -6.45
N ALA A 182 -10.61 -16.47 -6.18
CA ALA A 182 -10.48 -17.75 -6.89
C ALA A 182 -11.52 -18.82 -6.47
N SER A 183 -12.61 -18.45 -5.79
CA SER A 183 -13.73 -19.36 -5.55
C SER A 183 -14.71 -19.28 -6.74
N PRO A 184 -14.66 -20.21 -7.72
CA PRO A 184 -15.79 -20.38 -8.61
C PRO A 184 -16.96 -20.88 -7.74
N ALA A 185 -18.11 -20.24 -7.93
CA ALA A 185 -19.39 -20.79 -7.50
C ALA A 185 -19.42 -22.29 -7.86
N ALA A 186 -19.34 -23.14 -6.85
CA ALA A 186 -19.69 -24.54 -6.97
C ALA A 186 -21.21 -24.61 -6.85
N GLU A 187 -21.89 -24.49 -7.98
CA GLU A 187 -23.29 -24.91 -8.18
C GLU A 187 -23.39 -25.83 -9.40
#